data_AF-A0A7S0XMU8-F1
#
_entry.id   AF-A0A7S0XMU8-F1
#
_cell.length_a   1.000
_cell.length_b   1.000
_cell.length_c   1.000
_cell.angle_alpha   90.00
_cell.angle_beta   90.00
_cell.angle_gamma   90.00
#
_symmetry.space_group_name_H-M   'P 1'
#
loop_
_entity.id
_entity.type
_entity.pdbx_description
1 polymer ?
#
loop_
_entity_poly.entity_id
_entity_poly.type
_entity_poly.pdbx_seq_one_letter_code
_entity_poly.pdbx_strand_id
1 'polypeptide(L)'
;RQFVLGIFRCLGFETLSRCREVCKIWNEVVNRAYLVHRSKLKCYYSEKSFDAKKTEIGLMLNLKIAPMTPSSTSTATTSGGKKNGAAPHMKVEVVSSSNDCISWSVWDKLHIHIDSKHEEFTHFLPIVVNEAHGRRVRGTLTKQIADILHKSGFRAEYALSLLASMLNSVVKSLHRELFVKRSSKQGNLSQIVSEKLTLWCHLHHMLLQLCAMYPAIQTAADSQLEQLVKNSGQQQQQQSSRMAQIPELGILIMYLLISENYTWHSIRRVLVEEQFCRDCRKLCEDGGDKGQAMKERLDNFELPDKERLDLMFKITKDSRSLTRLLIAFITLPHEYQNANNAKQLQKEQ
;
A
#
# COMPACT_ATOMS: atom_id res chain seq x y z
N ARG A 1 16.18 -0.73 11.15
CA ARG A 1 15.76 0.70 11.03
C ARG A 1 14.33 0.97 11.50
N GLN A 2 13.41 -0.01 11.46
CA GLN A 2 12.07 0.08 12.07
C GLN A 2 12.10 0.33 13.58
N PHE A 3 13.07 -0.21 14.32
CA PHE A 3 13.29 0.15 15.74
C PHE A 3 13.65 1.63 15.91
N VAL A 4 14.54 2.16 15.07
CA VAL A 4 14.96 3.57 15.08
C VAL A 4 13.82 4.51 14.70
N LEU A 5 13.03 4.19 13.67
CA LEU A 5 11.83 4.98 13.31
C LEU A 5 10.68 4.81 14.33
N GLY A 6 10.61 3.67 15.01
CA GLY A 6 9.72 3.42 16.15
C GLY A 6 10.04 4.32 17.34
N ILE A 7 11.32 4.55 17.64
CA ILE A 7 11.75 5.50 18.68
C ILE A 7 11.25 6.91 18.37
N PHE A 8 11.35 7.36 17.11
CA PHE A 8 10.90 8.70 16.72
C PHE A 8 9.39 8.88 16.62
N ARG A 9 8.63 7.78 16.62
CA ARG A 9 7.17 7.80 16.39
C ARG A 9 6.39 8.47 17.52
N CYS A 10 6.98 8.48 18.71
CA CYS A 10 6.39 9.04 19.93
C CYS A 10 7.04 10.37 20.35
N LEU A 11 8.06 10.83 19.62
CA LEU A 11 8.81 12.04 20.00
C LEU A 11 8.12 13.30 19.48
N GLY A 12 7.93 14.27 20.37
CA GLY A 12 7.46 15.61 20.03
C GLY A 12 8.51 16.40 19.24
N PHE A 13 8.09 17.52 18.65
CA PHE A 13 8.95 18.36 17.79
C PHE A 13 10.24 18.83 18.45
N GLU A 14 10.16 19.22 19.72
CA GLU A 14 11.30 19.72 20.47
C GLU A 14 12.35 18.61 20.67
N THR A 15 11.89 17.40 21.02
CA THR A 15 12.75 16.22 21.15
C THR A 15 13.32 15.78 19.80
N LEU A 16 12.51 15.83 18.72
CA LEU A 16 12.98 15.59 17.36
C LEU A 16 14.05 16.60 16.93
N SER A 17 13.93 17.86 17.33
CA SER A 17 14.94 18.89 17.04
C SER A 17 16.25 18.63 17.77
N ARG A 18 16.20 18.29 19.07
CA ARG A 18 17.40 17.88 19.84
C ARG A 18 18.04 16.61 19.26
N CYS A 19 17.24 15.67 18.77
CA CYS A 19 17.73 14.49 18.07
C CYS A 19 18.56 14.82 16.81
N ARG A 20 18.33 15.95 16.14
CA ARG A 20 19.14 16.39 14.98
C ARG A 20 20.57 16.76 15.39
N GLU A 21 20.76 17.16 16.64
CA GLU A 21 22.04 17.62 17.18
C GLU A 21 22.90 16.46 17.70
N VAL A 22 22.31 15.26 17.89
CA VAL A 22 23.00 14.09 18.46
C VAL A 22 24.14 13.59 17.56
N CYS A 23 23.87 13.30 16.29
CA CYS A 23 24.92 12.98 15.31
C CYS A 23 24.42 13.07 13.86
N LYS A 24 25.34 13.00 12.88
CA LYS A 24 25.02 13.09 11.44
C LYS A 24 23.96 12.08 10.99
N ILE A 25 23.96 10.87 11.54
CA ILE A 25 22.98 9.82 11.19
C ILE A 25 21.59 10.16 11.71
N TRP A 26 21.47 10.66 12.95
CA TRP A 26 20.19 11.08 13.52
C TRP A 26 19.66 12.33 12.80
N ASN A 27 20.54 13.27 12.46
CA ASN A 27 20.21 14.44 11.66
C ASN A 27 19.66 14.05 10.28
N GLU A 28 20.34 13.13 9.59
CA GLU A 28 19.92 12.62 8.28
C GLU A 28 18.60 11.87 8.37
N VAL A 29 18.39 11.02 9.39
CA VAL A 29 17.13 10.29 9.59
C VAL A 29 15.99 11.24 9.91
N VAL A 30 16.17 12.20 10.82
CA VAL A 30 15.12 13.16 11.22
C VAL A 30 14.76 14.10 10.07
N ASN A 31 15.74 14.57 9.29
CA ASN A 31 15.50 15.45 8.14
C ASN A 31 14.92 14.69 6.94
N ARG A 32 15.37 13.45 6.67
CA ARG A 32 14.87 12.66 5.53
C ARG A 32 13.53 11.99 5.81
N ALA A 33 13.19 11.67 7.06
CA ALA A 33 11.98 10.90 7.40
C ALA A 33 10.69 11.72 7.50
N TYR A 34 10.66 12.96 6.99
CA TYR A 34 9.46 13.82 7.01
C TYR A 34 8.98 14.19 8.44
N LEU A 35 9.75 13.86 9.47
CA LEU A 35 9.37 14.01 10.89
C LEU A 35 9.30 15.48 11.31
N VAL A 36 10.21 16.32 10.80
CA VAL A 36 10.24 17.78 11.03
C VAL A 36 9.11 18.51 10.30
N HIS A 37 8.62 17.97 9.19
CA HIS A 37 7.47 18.54 8.49
C HIS A 37 6.15 18.20 9.18
N ARG A 38 6.06 17.03 9.82
CA ARG A 38 4.87 16.59 10.56
C ARG A 38 4.50 17.50 11.72
N SER A 39 5.49 17.98 12.48
CA SER A 39 5.25 18.93 13.57
C SER A 39 4.78 20.31 13.11
N LYS A 40 4.93 20.61 11.82
CA LYS A 40 4.49 21.87 11.20
C LYS A 40 3.16 21.73 10.47
N LEU A 41 2.52 20.56 10.55
CA LEU A 41 1.24 20.34 9.89
C LEU A 41 0.18 21.24 10.51
N LYS A 42 -0.39 22.07 9.67
CA LYS A 42 -1.47 22.99 9.99
C LYS A 42 -2.54 22.87 8.92
N CYS A 43 -3.76 23.22 9.29
CA CYS A 43 -4.84 23.33 8.33
C CYS A 43 -4.55 24.51 7.40
N TYR A 44 -4.53 24.28 6.09
CA TYR A 44 -4.27 25.31 5.07
C TYR A 44 -5.20 26.52 5.19
N TYR A 45 -6.50 26.31 5.41
CA TYR A 45 -7.46 27.41 5.48
C TYR A 45 -7.53 28.14 6.83
N SER A 46 -7.41 27.40 7.93
CA SER A 46 -7.59 27.97 9.28
C SER A 46 -6.29 28.31 9.98
N GLU A 47 -5.15 27.90 9.40
CA GLU A 47 -3.80 28.04 9.95
C GLU A 47 -3.59 27.35 11.32
N LYS A 48 -4.59 26.63 11.81
CA LYS A 48 -4.51 25.90 13.09
C LYS A 48 -3.59 24.70 12.96
N SER A 49 -2.59 24.64 13.84
CA SER A 49 -1.70 23.49 13.99
C SER A 49 -2.46 22.25 14.45
N PHE A 50 -1.98 21.06 14.07
CA PHE A 50 -2.54 19.79 14.51
C PHE A 50 -2.51 19.62 16.04
N ASP A 51 -1.60 20.30 16.74
CA ASP A 51 -1.48 20.28 18.20
C ASP A 51 -2.51 21.18 18.90
N ALA A 52 -3.21 22.05 18.17
CA ALA A 52 -4.26 22.86 18.74
C ALA A 52 -5.42 21.98 19.27
N LYS A 53 -5.97 22.36 20.43
CA LYS A 53 -7.08 21.63 21.07
C LYS A 53 -8.24 21.47 20.09
N LYS A 54 -8.77 20.24 19.97
CA LYS A 54 -9.86 19.86 19.04
C LYS A 54 -9.56 20.05 17.54
N THR A 55 -8.30 20.22 17.16
CA THR A 55 -7.93 20.25 15.74
C THR A 55 -7.63 18.85 15.27
N GLU A 56 -8.35 18.43 14.23
CA GLU A 56 -8.24 17.13 13.57
C GLU A 56 -7.86 17.39 12.13
N ILE A 57 -6.62 17.09 11.76
CA ILE A 57 -6.10 17.35 10.41
C ILE A 57 -6.19 16.07 9.57
N GLY A 58 -6.50 16.22 8.28
CA GLY A 58 -6.57 15.13 7.32
C GLY A 58 -6.18 15.52 5.91
N LEU A 59 -6.17 14.51 5.05
CA LEU A 59 -5.94 14.61 3.61
C LEU A 59 -7.28 14.74 2.89
N MET A 60 -7.27 15.51 1.82
CA MET A 60 -8.33 15.50 0.81
C MET A 60 -7.96 14.52 -0.30
N LEU A 61 -8.91 13.67 -0.69
CA LEU A 61 -8.68 12.54 -1.59
C LEU A 61 -9.78 12.42 -2.64
N ASN A 62 -9.38 12.06 -3.85
CA ASN A 62 -10.28 11.52 -4.87
C ASN A 62 -10.04 10.01 -4.98
N LEU A 63 -11.08 9.24 -4.70
CA LEU A 63 -11.04 7.79 -4.63
C LEU A 63 -11.91 7.19 -5.73
N LYS A 64 -11.39 6.16 -6.39
CA LYS A 64 -12.18 5.28 -7.25
C LYS A 64 -12.48 4.00 -6.48
N ILE A 65 -13.75 3.77 -6.19
CA ILE A 65 -14.21 2.63 -5.39
C ILE A 65 -15.00 1.72 -6.31
N ALA A 66 -14.59 0.46 -6.41
CA ALA A 66 -15.27 -0.56 -7.20
C ALA A 66 -15.48 -1.82 -6.37
N PRO A 67 -16.62 -2.52 -6.50
CA PRO A 67 -16.72 -3.88 -6.00
C PRO A 67 -15.64 -4.72 -6.68
N MET A 68 -14.91 -5.55 -5.92
CA MET A 68 -14.10 -6.58 -6.55
C MET A 68 -15.08 -7.57 -7.17
N THR A 69 -15.27 -7.47 -8.47
CA THR A 69 -15.92 -8.54 -9.21
C THR A 69 -15.02 -9.77 -9.07
N PRO A 70 -15.52 -10.92 -8.58
CA PRO A 70 -14.82 -12.17 -8.84
C PRO A 70 -14.67 -12.24 -10.36
N SER A 71 -13.44 -12.41 -10.85
CA SER A 71 -13.13 -12.43 -12.29
C SER A 71 -14.23 -13.18 -13.04
N SER A 72 -14.93 -12.49 -13.94
CA SER A 72 -16.11 -12.97 -14.65
C SER A 72 -15.75 -14.17 -15.52
N THR A 73 -15.81 -15.38 -14.95
CA THR A 73 -15.77 -16.66 -15.70
C THR A 73 -16.15 -17.89 -14.87
N SER A 74 -16.76 -17.72 -13.69
CA SER A 74 -17.46 -18.86 -13.07
C SER A 74 -18.93 -18.84 -13.52
N THR A 75 -19.23 -19.52 -14.62
CA THR A 75 -20.56 -20.08 -14.86
C THR A 75 -20.84 -21.12 -13.78
N ALA A 76 -21.22 -20.64 -12.58
CA ALA A 76 -21.63 -21.48 -11.48
C ALA A 76 -23.14 -21.69 -11.59
N THR A 77 -23.51 -22.86 -12.10
CA THR A 77 -24.78 -23.52 -11.85
C THR A 77 -25.07 -23.48 -10.35
N THR A 78 -26.20 -22.88 -10.01
CA THR A 78 -26.64 -22.60 -8.64
C THR A 78 -27.12 -23.89 -7.97
N SER A 79 -26.39 -24.40 -6.98
CA SER A 79 -26.94 -25.28 -5.94
C SER A 79 -26.66 -24.70 -4.54
N GLY A 80 -27.67 -24.03 -4.00
CA GLY A 80 -28.19 -24.21 -2.64
C GLY A 80 -27.32 -24.05 -1.38
N GLY A 81 -26.07 -23.59 -1.43
CA GLY A 81 -25.23 -23.43 -0.23
C GLY A 81 -25.31 -22.03 0.39
N LYS A 82 -25.84 -21.89 1.61
CA LYS A 82 -25.71 -20.67 2.45
C LYS A 82 -24.22 -20.31 2.61
N LYS A 83 -23.73 -19.33 1.85
CA LYS A 83 -22.38 -18.78 2.02
C LYS A 83 -22.38 -17.83 3.21
N ASN A 84 -21.55 -18.14 4.21
CA ASN A 84 -21.25 -17.27 5.34
C ASN A 84 -20.70 -15.92 4.85
N GLY A 85 -21.54 -14.89 4.86
CA GLY A 85 -21.31 -13.51 5.33
C GLY A 85 -20.00 -12.75 5.07
N ALA A 86 -19.11 -13.18 4.18
CA ALA A 86 -17.93 -12.40 3.81
C ALA A 86 -18.39 -11.18 3.00
N ALA A 87 -18.24 -9.99 3.57
CA ALA A 87 -18.56 -8.75 2.87
C ALA A 87 -17.74 -8.69 1.56
N PRO A 88 -18.33 -8.26 0.44
CA PRO A 88 -17.60 -8.14 -0.82
C PRO A 88 -16.41 -7.21 -0.62
N HIS A 89 -15.21 -7.70 -0.94
CA HIS A 89 -14.01 -6.88 -0.92
C HIS A 89 -14.18 -5.72 -1.91
N MET A 90 -13.96 -4.50 -1.45
CA MET A 90 -13.98 -3.31 -2.29
C MET A 90 -12.56 -2.96 -2.70
N LYS A 91 -12.36 -2.73 -3.99
CA LYS A 91 -11.12 -2.20 -4.53
C LYS A 91 -11.18 -0.69 -4.46
N VAL A 92 -10.21 -0.10 -3.76
CA VAL A 92 -10.07 1.36 -3.64
C VAL A 92 -8.77 1.81 -4.29
N GLU A 93 -8.88 2.71 -5.26
CA GLU A 93 -7.73 3.33 -5.92
C GLU A 93 -7.69 4.83 -5.61
N VAL A 94 -6.50 5.34 -5.27
CA VAL A 94 -6.30 6.77 -5.09
C VAL A 94 -6.06 7.41 -6.46
N VAL A 95 -6.99 8.24 -6.90
CA VAL A 95 -6.92 8.98 -8.17
C VAL A 95 -6.02 10.20 -8.01
N SER A 96 -6.33 11.04 -7.03
CA SER A 96 -5.53 12.20 -6.64
C SER A 96 -5.59 12.42 -5.12
N SER A 97 -4.64 13.20 -4.62
CA SER A 97 -4.52 13.59 -3.23
C SER A 97 -3.98 15.00 -3.17
N SER A 98 -4.56 15.85 -2.33
CA SER A 98 -4.01 17.19 -2.12
C SER A 98 -2.68 17.13 -1.37
N ASN A 99 -1.80 18.10 -1.66
CA ASN A 99 -0.62 18.38 -0.85
C ASN A 99 -0.97 19.20 0.40
N ASP A 100 -2.15 19.83 0.39
CA ASP A 100 -2.64 20.62 1.51
C ASP A 100 -3.36 19.73 2.51
N CYS A 101 -3.05 19.94 3.78
CA CYS A 101 -3.79 19.35 4.87
C CYS A 101 -4.88 20.31 5.32
N ILE A 102 -6.08 19.80 5.58
CA ILE A 102 -7.20 20.61 6.09
C ILE A 102 -7.72 20.04 7.41
N SER A 103 -8.42 20.87 8.17
CA SER A 103 -9.07 20.42 9.40
C SER A 103 -10.44 19.83 9.12
N TRP A 104 -10.88 18.89 9.96
CA TRP A 104 -12.24 18.34 9.91
C TRP A 104 -13.31 19.44 9.97
N SER A 105 -13.12 20.48 10.79
CA SER A 105 -14.06 21.60 10.86
C SER A 105 -14.21 22.37 9.54
N VAL A 106 -13.13 22.47 8.76
CA VAL A 106 -13.17 23.13 7.44
C VAL A 106 -13.89 22.24 6.44
N TRP A 107 -13.63 20.93 6.46
CA TRP A 107 -14.30 19.97 5.59
C TRP A 107 -15.81 19.84 5.87
N ASP A 108 -16.17 19.64 7.14
CA ASP A 108 -17.51 19.24 7.56
C ASP A 108 -18.44 20.43 7.77
N LYS A 109 -17.96 21.52 8.39
CA LYS A 109 -18.81 22.67 8.74
C LYS A 109 -18.79 23.79 7.71
N LEU A 110 -17.66 23.98 7.05
CA LEU A 110 -17.52 25.04 6.03
C LEU A 110 -17.70 24.50 4.61
N HIS A 111 -17.78 23.18 4.44
CA HIS A 111 -17.92 22.52 3.14
C HIS A 111 -16.85 22.95 2.12
N ILE A 112 -15.62 23.20 2.59
CA ILE A 112 -14.50 23.56 1.72
C ILE A 112 -13.78 22.28 1.32
N HIS A 113 -13.98 21.87 0.06
CA HIS A 113 -13.45 20.63 -0.51
C HIS A 113 -12.45 20.88 -1.65
N ILE A 114 -11.93 22.10 -1.74
CA ILE A 114 -10.94 22.50 -2.74
C ILE A 114 -9.56 22.67 -2.10
N ASP A 115 -8.48 22.58 -2.89
CA ASP A 115 -7.12 22.86 -2.41
C ASP A 115 -6.52 24.18 -2.94
N SER A 116 -5.24 24.43 -2.64
CA SER A 116 -4.51 25.62 -3.13
C SER A 116 -4.37 25.69 -4.65
N LYS A 117 -4.57 24.58 -5.36
CA LYS A 117 -4.56 24.48 -6.82
C LYS A 117 -5.96 24.54 -7.42
N HIS A 118 -6.99 24.78 -6.58
CA HIS A 118 -8.39 24.78 -6.96
C HIS A 118 -8.89 23.42 -7.50
N GLU A 119 -8.25 22.32 -7.11
CA GLU A 119 -8.77 20.97 -7.38
C GLU A 119 -9.83 20.61 -6.34
N GLU A 120 -10.98 20.09 -6.77
CA GLU A 120 -12.04 19.61 -5.89
C GLU A 120 -11.82 18.14 -5.49
N PHE A 121 -12.08 17.83 -4.22
CA PHE A 121 -11.90 16.52 -3.62
C PHE A 121 -13.19 15.99 -3.03
N THR A 122 -13.36 14.68 -3.08
CA THR A 122 -14.62 14.02 -2.71
C THR A 122 -14.60 13.38 -1.33
N HIS A 123 -13.42 13.13 -0.77
CA HIS A 123 -13.27 12.43 0.50
C HIS A 123 -12.26 13.13 1.42
N PHE A 124 -12.50 13.02 2.72
CA PHE A 124 -11.57 13.42 3.76
C PHE A 124 -11.11 12.21 4.55
N LEU A 125 -9.80 12.13 4.80
CA LEU A 125 -9.23 11.08 5.62
C LEU A 125 -8.32 11.69 6.69
N PRO A 126 -8.71 11.67 7.98
CA PRO A 126 -7.87 12.18 9.06
C PRO A 126 -6.51 11.48 9.08
N ILE A 127 -5.43 12.22 9.26
CA ILE A 127 -4.08 11.63 9.37
C ILE A 127 -3.70 11.41 10.82
N VAL A 128 -2.84 10.42 11.05
CA VAL A 128 -2.21 10.20 12.34
C VAL A 128 -0.82 10.83 12.31
N VAL A 129 -0.68 12.01 12.93
CA VAL A 129 0.59 12.73 13.04
C VAL A 129 1.46 12.13 14.14
N ASN A 130 0.90 12.00 15.33
CA ASN A 130 1.48 11.35 16.50
C ASN A 130 0.40 10.62 17.30
N GLU A 131 0.77 9.94 18.39
CA GLU A 131 -0.15 9.15 19.19
C GLU A 131 -1.27 9.99 19.83
N ALA A 132 -0.95 11.18 20.34
CA ALA A 132 -1.93 12.08 20.96
C ALA A 132 -2.95 12.59 19.94
N HIS A 133 -2.51 12.98 18.73
CA HIS A 133 -3.39 13.33 17.62
C HIS A 133 -4.20 12.12 17.15
N GLY A 134 -3.57 10.95 17.06
CA GLY A 134 -4.21 9.68 16.71
C GLY A 134 -5.40 9.34 17.61
N ARG A 135 -5.25 9.53 18.93
CA ARG A 135 -6.36 9.38 19.87
C ARG A 135 -7.50 10.36 19.62
N ARG A 136 -7.19 11.62 19.30
CA ARG A 136 -8.20 12.65 18.98
C ARG A 136 -8.98 12.31 17.72
N VAL A 137 -8.27 12.03 16.63
CA VAL A 137 -8.90 11.78 15.32
C VAL A 137 -9.54 10.40 15.20
N ARG A 138 -9.37 9.51 16.19
CA ARG A 138 -9.86 8.12 16.13
C ARG A 138 -11.34 8.03 15.74
N GLY A 139 -12.21 8.81 16.39
CA GLY A 139 -13.64 8.79 16.10
C GLY A 139 -13.92 9.13 14.64
N THR A 140 -13.43 10.28 14.19
CA THR A 140 -13.56 10.75 12.80
C THR A 140 -12.92 9.78 11.81
N LEU A 141 -11.75 9.21 12.12
CA LEU A 141 -11.05 8.26 11.25
C LEU A 141 -11.88 7.00 11.04
N THR A 142 -12.38 6.39 12.11
CA THR A 142 -13.22 5.18 12.00
C THR A 142 -14.54 5.44 11.27
N LYS A 143 -15.15 6.61 11.49
CA LYS A 143 -16.34 7.06 10.77
C LYS A 143 -16.04 7.21 9.27
N GLN A 144 -14.99 7.96 8.91
CA GLN A 144 -14.63 8.19 7.51
C GLN A 144 -14.26 6.89 6.78
N ILE A 145 -13.58 5.94 7.44
CA ILE A 145 -13.32 4.61 6.84
C ILE A 145 -14.63 3.88 6.50
N ALA A 146 -15.62 3.92 7.40
CA ALA A 146 -16.92 3.31 7.16
C ALA A 146 -17.70 4.04 6.06
N ASP A 147 -17.70 5.38 6.08
CA ASP A 147 -18.38 6.24 5.10
C ASP A 147 -17.82 6.02 3.68
N ILE A 148 -16.48 6.01 3.52
CA ILE A 148 -15.79 5.74 2.25
C ILE A 148 -16.22 4.38 1.69
N LEU A 149 -16.35 3.37 2.54
CA LEU A 149 -16.73 2.01 2.11
C LEU A 149 -18.25 1.79 2.07
N HIS A 150 -19.04 2.85 2.28
CA HIS A 150 -20.49 2.81 2.37
C HIS A 150 -21.00 1.73 3.33
N LYS A 151 -20.42 1.68 4.54
CA LYS A 151 -20.77 0.75 5.62
C LYS A 151 -21.41 1.49 6.79
N SER A 152 -22.31 0.82 7.50
CA SER A 152 -23.02 1.38 8.65
C SER A 152 -22.17 1.56 9.91
N GLY A 153 -20.95 1.03 9.92
CA GLY A 153 -20.07 1.12 11.08
C GLY A 153 -18.66 0.65 10.77
N PHE A 154 -17.76 0.91 11.71
CA PHE A 154 -16.36 0.53 11.60
C PHE A 154 -16.14 -0.95 11.93
N ARG A 155 -15.30 -1.61 11.15
CA ARG A 155 -14.75 -2.93 11.43
C ARG A 155 -13.27 -2.97 11.09
N ALA A 156 -12.50 -3.82 11.79
CA ALA A 156 -11.07 -3.95 11.57
C ALA A 156 -10.74 -4.32 10.11
N GLU A 157 -11.53 -5.20 9.52
CA GLU A 157 -11.39 -5.67 8.14
C GLU A 157 -11.60 -4.54 7.12
N TYR A 158 -12.43 -3.53 7.47
CA TYR A 158 -12.67 -2.36 6.62
C TYR A 158 -11.43 -1.47 6.56
N ALA A 159 -10.81 -1.21 7.71
CA ALA A 159 -9.53 -0.47 7.76
C ALA A 159 -8.43 -1.18 6.98
N LEU A 160 -8.28 -2.50 7.20
CA LEU A 160 -7.29 -3.31 6.49
C LEU A 160 -7.50 -3.24 4.97
N SER A 161 -8.74 -3.51 4.51
CA SER A 161 -9.08 -3.52 3.09
C SER A 161 -8.85 -2.17 2.43
N LEU A 162 -9.31 -1.08 3.06
CA LEU A 162 -9.17 0.28 2.52
C LEU A 162 -7.71 0.70 2.44
N LEU A 163 -6.99 0.64 3.57
CA LEU A 163 -5.62 1.15 3.63
C LEU A 163 -4.64 0.31 2.82
N ALA A 164 -4.77 -1.02 2.82
CA ALA A 164 -3.94 -1.88 1.97
C ALA A 164 -4.20 -1.62 0.47
N SER A 165 -5.46 -1.40 0.08
CA SER A 165 -5.81 -1.05 -1.31
C SER A 165 -5.22 0.30 -1.71
N MET A 166 -5.35 1.32 -0.86
CA MET A 166 -4.78 2.65 -1.11
C MET A 166 -3.25 2.61 -1.18
N LEU A 167 -2.57 1.93 -0.25
CA LEU A 167 -1.12 1.77 -0.26
C LEU A 167 -0.64 1.11 -1.55
N ASN A 168 -1.26 0.00 -1.95
CA ASN A 168 -0.99 -0.68 -3.21
C ASN A 168 -1.24 0.23 -4.42
N SER A 169 -2.33 1.00 -4.43
CA SER A 169 -2.66 1.95 -5.50
C SER A 169 -1.61 3.04 -5.65
N VAL A 170 -1.09 3.58 -4.54
CA VAL A 170 0.00 4.57 -4.54
C VAL A 170 1.28 3.98 -5.14
N VAL A 171 1.66 2.76 -4.76
CA VAL A 171 2.85 2.08 -5.33
C VAL A 171 2.66 1.80 -6.82
N LYS A 172 1.47 1.37 -7.25
CA LYS A 172 1.13 1.21 -8.67
C LYS A 172 1.22 2.52 -9.44
N SER A 173 0.73 3.61 -8.86
CA SER A 173 0.85 4.95 -9.46
C SER A 173 2.32 5.35 -9.60
N LEU A 174 3.12 5.14 -8.56
CA LEU A 174 4.55 5.44 -8.59
C LEU A 174 5.29 4.61 -9.64
N HIS A 175 4.96 3.31 -9.75
CA HIS A 175 5.51 2.43 -10.79
C HIS A 175 5.21 2.96 -12.20
N ARG A 176 3.97 3.40 -12.44
CA ARG A 176 3.59 3.99 -13.73
C ARG A 176 4.41 5.23 -14.04
N GLU A 177 4.61 6.13 -13.08
CA GLU A 177 5.37 7.36 -13.29
C GLU A 177 6.89 7.12 -13.45
N LEU A 178 7.45 6.08 -12.82
CA LEU A 178 8.88 5.76 -12.92
C LEU A 178 9.25 4.93 -14.14
N PHE A 179 8.43 3.94 -14.49
CA PHE A 179 8.83 2.89 -15.43
C PHE A 179 8.00 2.84 -16.71
N VAL A 180 6.75 3.33 -16.69
CA VAL A 180 5.83 3.25 -17.83
C VAL A 180 5.79 4.59 -18.58
N LYS A 181 5.41 5.65 -17.88
CA LYS A 181 5.48 7.02 -18.39
C LYS A 181 6.91 7.52 -18.24
N ARG A 182 7.74 7.35 -19.27
CA ARG A 182 9.02 8.06 -19.35
C ARG A 182 8.73 9.55 -19.52
N SER A 183 8.42 10.24 -18.43
CA SER A 183 8.06 11.66 -18.46
C SER A 183 9.22 12.46 -19.06
N SER A 184 8.98 13.12 -20.19
CA SER A 184 9.97 13.90 -20.95
C SER A 184 10.44 15.17 -20.23
N LYS A 185 9.88 15.47 -19.05
CA LYS A 185 10.26 16.61 -18.21
C LYS A 185 10.82 16.12 -16.87
N GLN A 186 12.14 15.89 -16.86
CA GLN A 186 12.93 15.47 -15.69
C GLN A 186 12.66 16.31 -14.41
N GLY A 187 12.27 17.58 -14.55
CA GLY A 187 12.00 18.48 -13.43
C GLY A 187 10.79 18.13 -12.55
N ASN A 188 9.78 17.43 -13.06
CA ASN A 188 8.56 17.12 -12.29
C ASN A 188 8.63 15.75 -11.58
N LEU A 189 9.55 14.86 -11.99
CA LEU A 189 9.58 13.49 -11.45
C LEU A 189 9.91 13.47 -9.96
N SER A 190 10.87 14.29 -9.51
CA SER A 190 11.23 14.35 -8.08
C SER A 190 10.06 14.81 -7.22
N GLN A 191 9.28 15.78 -7.69
CA GLN A 191 8.08 16.25 -7.00
C GLN A 191 7.02 15.15 -6.92
N ILE A 192 6.69 14.51 -8.04
CA ILE A 192 5.72 13.40 -8.09
C ILE A 192 6.12 12.27 -7.13
N VAL A 193 7.40 11.87 -7.14
CA VAL A 193 7.91 10.83 -6.24
C VAL A 193 7.74 11.26 -4.78
N SER A 194 8.10 12.50 -4.45
CA SER A 194 7.96 13.07 -3.10
C SER A 194 6.50 13.08 -2.63
N GLU A 195 5.57 13.52 -3.47
CA GLU A 195 4.13 13.56 -3.18
C GLU A 195 3.58 12.14 -2.92
N LYS A 196 3.90 11.18 -3.80
CA LYS A 196 3.44 9.79 -3.64
C LYS A 196 4.05 9.12 -2.41
N LEU A 197 5.33 9.34 -2.12
CA LEU A 197 5.97 8.82 -0.90
C LEU A 197 5.37 9.44 0.36
N THR A 198 5.08 10.73 0.35
CA THR A 198 4.43 11.43 1.46
C THR A 198 3.06 10.83 1.75
N LEU A 199 2.23 10.65 0.72
CA LEU A 199 0.93 10.01 0.85
C LEU A 199 1.06 8.58 1.38
N TRP A 200 1.97 7.77 0.81
CA TRP A 200 2.20 6.40 1.27
C TRP A 200 2.59 6.36 2.76
N CYS A 201 3.46 7.26 3.19
CA CYS A 201 3.86 7.38 4.59
C CYS A 201 2.69 7.71 5.52
N HIS A 202 1.78 8.62 5.13
CA HIS A 202 0.57 8.90 5.90
C HIS A 202 -0.33 7.68 6.02
N LEU A 203 -0.59 6.98 4.91
CA LEU A 203 -1.42 5.78 4.88
C LEU A 203 -0.83 4.65 5.73
N HIS A 204 0.47 4.41 5.63
CA HIS A 204 1.15 3.37 6.39
C HIS A 204 1.17 3.71 7.89
N HIS A 205 1.39 4.98 8.24
CA HIS A 205 1.32 5.43 9.62
C HIS A 205 -0.07 5.24 10.24
N MET A 206 -1.12 5.55 9.48
CA MET A 206 -2.49 5.29 9.90
C MET A 206 -2.76 3.80 10.09
N LEU A 207 -2.32 2.95 9.15
CA LEU A 207 -2.50 1.49 9.26
C LEU A 207 -1.89 0.95 10.54
N LEU A 208 -0.64 1.31 10.81
CA LEU A 208 0.07 0.90 12.01
C LEU A 208 -0.57 1.45 13.30
N GLN A 209 -1.04 2.70 13.31
CA GLN A 209 -1.76 3.25 14.47
C GLN A 209 -3.07 2.51 14.71
N LEU A 210 -3.81 2.20 13.63
CA LEU A 210 -5.04 1.43 13.73
C LEU A 210 -4.77 0.01 14.22
N CYS A 211 -3.67 -0.64 13.83
CA CYS A 211 -3.28 -1.94 14.38
C CYS A 211 -3.05 -1.87 15.89
N ALA A 212 -2.35 -0.84 16.36
CA ALA A 212 -2.14 -0.61 17.78
C ALA A 212 -3.46 -0.39 18.55
N MET A 213 -4.45 0.27 17.93
CA MET A 213 -5.77 0.51 18.53
C MET A 213 -6.73 -0.67 18.40
N TYR A 214 -6.57 -1.47 17.35
CA TYR A 214 -7.46 -2.56 16.95
C TYR A 214 -6.62 -3.76 16.46
N PRO A 215 -6.08 -4.59 17.37
CA PRO A 215 -5.21 -5.72 17.01
C PRO A 215 -5.86 -6.72 16.03
N ALA A 216 -7.19 -6.77 15.99
CA ALA A 216 -7.95 -7.55 15.00
C ALA A 216 -7.60 -7.22 13.54
N ILE A 217 -7.04 -6.04 13.24
CA ILE A 217 -6.54 -5.67 11.91
C ILE A 217 -5.33 -6.55 11.54
N GLN A 218 -4.40 -6.72 12.46
CA GLN A 218 -3.22 -7.57 12.28
C GLN A 218 -3.64 -9.04 12.18
N THR A 219 -4.55 -9.50 13.05
CA THR A 219 -5.10 -10.87 12.99
C THR A 219 -5.77 -11.15 11.64
N ALA A 220 -6.52 -10.19 11.10
CA ALA A 220 -7.14 -10.33 9.78
C ALA A 220 -6.09 -10.41 8.66
N ALA A 221 -5.03 -9.61 8.73
CA ALA A 221 -3.92 -9.66 7.78
C ALA A 221 -3.18 -11.00 7.81
N ASP A 222 -2.85 -11.49 9.01
CA ASP A 222 -2.18 -12.77 9.22
C ASP A 222 -3.04 -13.94 8.75
N SER A 223 -4.35 -13.91 9.01
CA SER A 223 -5.26 -14.96 8.53
C SER A 223 -5.30 -15.04 6.99
N GLN A 224 -5.27 -13.89 6.29
CA GLN A 224 -5.22 -13.87 4.83
C GLN A 224 -3.89 -14.42 4.29
N LEU A 225 -2.76 -14.08 4.94
CA LEU A 225 -1.44 -14.60 4.59
C LEU A 225 -1.32 -16.11 4.88
N GLU A 226 -1.88 -16.57 6.00
CA GLU A 226 -1.93 -17.97 6.35
C GLU A 226 -2.72 -18.79 5.32
N GLN A 227 -3.88 -18.29 4.89
CA GLN A 227 -4.67 -18.93 3.84
C GLN A 227 -3.88 -19.04 2.54
N LEU A 228 -3.14 -17.99 2.14
CA LEU A 228 -2.28 -18.02 0.96
C LEU A 228 -1.21 -19.12 1.06
N VAL A 229 -0.56 -19.25 2.21
CA VAL A 229 0.51 -20.24 2.45
C VAL A 229 -0.05 -21.65 2.52
N LYS A 230 -1.12 -21.89 3.29
CA LYS A 230 -1.72 -23.23 3.44
C LYS A 230 -2.27 -23.76 2.11
N ASN A 231 -2.90 -22.90 1.32
CA ASN A 231 -3.44 -23.26 0.01
C ASN A 231 -2.36 -23.55 -1.05
N SER A 232 -1.07 -23.32 -0.74
CA SER A 232 0.04 -23.65 -1.63
C SER A 232 0.46 -25.11 -1.61
N GLY A 233 0.20 -25.84 -0.52
CA GLY A 233 0.58 -27.25 -0.36
C GLY A 233 -0.46 -28.26 -0.86
N GLN A 234 -1.72 -27.84 -1.02
CA GLN A 234 -2.80 -28.71 -1.51
C GLN A 234 -2.85 -28.70 -3.05
N GLN A 235 -2.85 -29.90 -3.63
CA GLN A 235 -2.50 -30.22 -5.01
C GLN A 235 -3.26 -29.47 -6.13
N GLN A 236 -2.54 -29.36 -7.26
CA GLN A 236 -2.79 -28.72 -8.56
C GLN A 236 -4.19 -28.82 -9.21
N GLN A 237 -5.16 -29.58 -8.68
CA GLN A 237 -6.43 -29.85 -9.39
C GLN A 237 -7.46 -28.71 -9.36
N GLN A 238 -7.23 -27.62 -8.62
CA GLN A 238 -8.16 -26.47 -8.55
C GLN A 238 -7.51 -25.10 -8.83
N GLN A 239 -6.49 -25.04 -9.70
CA GLN A 239 -5.77 -23.80 -10.04
C GLN A 239 -6.68 -22.64 -10.51
N SER A 240 -7.73 -22.92 -11.28
CA SER A 240 -8.64 -21.88 -11.80
C SER A 240 -9.51 -21.22 -10.72
N SER A 241 -9.87 -21.95 -9.66
CA SER A 241 -10.62 -21.42 -8.51
C SER A 241 -9.72 -20.59 -7.57
N ARG A 242 -8.44 -20.96 -7.49
CA ARG A 242 -7.43 -20.30 -6.65
C ARG A 242 -7.15 -18.85 -7.08
N MET A 243 -7.07 -18.58 -8.38
CA MET A 243 -6.86 -17.23 -8.91
C MET A 243 -7.98 -16.25 -8.58
N ALA A 244 -9.23 -16.73 -8.56
CA ALA A 244 -10.41 -15.90 -8.30
C ALA A 244 -10.56 -15.53 -6.82
N GLN A 245 -9.94 -16.29 -5.91
CA GLN A 245 -10.03 -16.09 -4.46
C GLN A 245 -8.86 -15.29 -3.88
N ILE A 246 -7.72 -15.24 -4.58
CA ILE A 246 -6.54 -14.50 -4.12
C ILE A 246 -6.74 -13.00 -4.45
N PRO A 247 -6.70 -12.09 -3.44
CA PRO A 247 -6.73 -10.64 -3.65
C PRO A 247 -5.63 -10.17 -4.61
N GLU A 248 -5.68 -8.92 -5.07
CA GLU A 248 -4.57 -8.37 -5.85
C GLU A 248 -3.24 -8.58 -5.09
N LEU A 249 -2.23 -9.17 -5.75
CA LEU A 249 -0.98 -9.57 -5.10
C LEU A 249 -0.30 -8.41 -4.35
N GLY A 250 -0.41 -7.19 -4.88
CA GLY A 250 0.10 -6.01 -4.18
C GLY A 250 -0.60 -5.71 -2.85
N ILE A 251 -1.90 -6.00 -2.71
CA ILE A 251 -2.64 -5.88 -1.44
C ILE A 251 -2.10 -6.89 -0.42
N LEU A 252 -1.87 -8.14 -0.84
CA LEU A 252 -1.27 -9.16 0.03
C LEU A 252 0.14 -8.75 0.48
N ILE A 253 0.94 -8.14 -0.39
CA ILE A 253 2.25 -7.59 0.02
C ILE A 253 2.07 -6.48 1.08
N MET A 254 1.02 -5.66 1.00
CA MET A 254 0.78 -4.64 2.04
C MET A 254 0.44 -5.25 3.40
N TYR A 255 -0.11 -6.47 3.46
CA TYR A 255 -0.34 -7.15 4.74
C TYR A 255 0.96 -7.48 5.48
N LEU A 256 2.06 -7.71 4.75
CA LEU A 256 3.38 -7.90 5.35
C LEU A 256 3.91 -6.66 6.09
N LEU A 257 3.34 -5.47 5.88
CA LEU A 257 3.74 -4.26 6.62
C LEU A 257 3.40 -4.34 8.11
N ILE A 258 2.39 -5.15 8.46
CA ILE A 258 1.86 -5.26 9.82
C ILE A 258 1.90 -6.69 10.37
N SER A 259 2.22 -7.69 9.53
CA SER A 259 2.36 -9.06 9.97
C SER A 259 3.62 -9.26 10.80
N GLU A 260 3.47 -9.95 11.94
CA GLU A 260 4.61 -10.44 12.73
C GLU A 260 4.93 -11.91 12.44
N ASN A 261 3.93 -12.67 11.97
CA ASN A 261 4.02 -14.11 11.74
C ASN A 261 4.55 -14.46 10.34
N TYR A 262 4.48 -13.54 9.39
CA TYR A 262 4.88 -13.76 8.01
C TYR A 262 5.88 -12.72 7.53
N THR A 263 6.87 -13.19 6.78
CA THR A 263 7.84 -12.33 6.10
C THR A 263 7.71 -12.50 4.59
N TRP A 264 8.42 -11.65 3.83
CA TRP A 264 8.57 -11.85 2.38
C TRP A 264 9.05 -13.28 2.06
N HIS A 265 9.97 -13.83 2.86
CA HIS A 265 10.49 -15.19 2.65
C HIS A 265 9.42 -16.26 2.79
N SER A 266 8.42 -16.04 3.66
CA SER A 266 7.31 -16.97 3.89
C SER A 266 6.38 -17.07 2.69
N ILE A 267 6.20 -15.99 1.93
CA ILE A 267 5.21 -15.94 0.84
C ILE A 267 5.80 -15.82 -0.57
N ARG A 268 7.11 -15.52 -0.71
CA ARG A 268 7.73 -15.16 -2.01
C ARG A 268 7.49 -16.20 -3.10
N ARG A 269 7.57 -17.49 -2.78
CA ARG A 269 7.41 -18.57 -3.75
C ARG A 269 5.98 -18.57 -4.30
N VAL A 270 5.01 -18.64 -3.40
CA VAL A 270 3.58 -18.67 -3.74
C VAL A 270 3.18 -17.43 -4.52
N LEU A 271 3.68 -16.27 -4.10
CA LEU A 271 3.35 -15.00 -4.75
C LEU A 271 3.95 -14.89 -6.15
N VAL A 272 5.21 -15.32 -6.33
CA VAL A 272 5.88 -15.29 -7.64
C VAL A 272 5.22 -16.29 -8.60
N GLU A 273 4.95 -17.51 -8.15
CA GLU A 273 4.24 -18.52 -8.95
C GLU A 273 2.87 -17.99 -9.40
N GLU A 274 2.08 -17.43 -8.48
CA GLU A 274 0.77 -16.83 -8.79
C GLU A 274 0.89 -15.62 -9.73
N GLN A 275 1.91 -14.78 -9.58
CA GLN A 275 2.17 -13.66 -10.49
C GLN A 275 2.44 -14.16 -11.91
N PHE A 276 3.27 -15.18 -12.08
CA PHE A 276 3.52 -15.78 -13.40
C PHE A 276 2.24 -16.35 -14.00
N CYS A 277 1.44 -17.06 -13.21
CA CYS A 277 0.19 -17.60 -13.72
C CYS A 277 -0.78 -16.48 -14.16
N ARG A 278 -0.87 -15.37 -13.41
CA ARG A 278 -1.68 -14.21 -13.80
C ARG A 278 -1.15 -13.51 -15.06
N ASP A 279 0.16 -13.42 -15.22
CA ASP A 279 0.76 -12.84 -16.42
C ASP A 279 0.50 -13.71 -17.66
N CYS A 280 0.62 -15.03 -17.53
CA CYS A 280 0.28 -15.96 -18.60
C CYS A 280 -1.21 -15.87 -18.97
N ARG A 281 -2.10 -15.82 -17.97
CA ARG A 281 -3.54 -15.63 -18.20
C ARG A 281 -3.82 -14.32 -18.93
N LYS A 282 -3.21 -13.23 -18.48
CA LYS A 282 -3.35 -11.91 -19.10
C LYS A 282 -2.88 -11.93 -20.56
N LEU A 283 -1.78 -12.63 -20.84
CA LEU A 283 -1.29 -12.79 -22.21
C LEU A 283 -2.31 -13.54 -23.09
N CYS A 284 -2.96 -14.57 -22.54
CA CYS A 284 -3.96 -15.37 -23.26
C CYS A 284 -5.30 -14.64 -23.46
N GLU A 285 -5.77 -13.90 -22.45
CA GLU A 285 -7.11 -13.30 -22.45
C GLU A 285 -7.12 -11.85 -22.98
N ASP A 286 -6.16 -11.02 -22.57
CA ASP A 286 -6.16 -9.57 -22.89
C ASP A 286 -5.38 -9.22 -24.16
N GLY A 287 -4.59 -10.16 -24.70
CA GLY A 287 -3.64 -9.87 -25.78
C GLY A 287 -4.23 -9.88 -27.19
N GLY A 288 -5.47 -10.34 -27.37
CA GLY A 288 -6.07 -10.57 -28.69
C GLY A 288 -5.15 -11.40 -29.60
N ASP A 289 -5.15 -11.11 -30.90
CA ASP A 289 -4.32 -11.82 -31.88
C ASP A 289 -2.81 -11.77 -31.54
N LYS A 290 -2.34 -10.67 -30.94
CA LYS A 290 -0.94 -10.51 -30.54
C LYS A 290 -0.57 -11.38 -29.34
N GLY A 291 -1.48 -11.51 -28.38
CA GLY A 291 -1.34 -12.39 -27.22
C GLY A 291 -1.32 -13.85 -27.64
N GLN A 292 -2.22 -14.22 -28.56
CA GLN A 292 -2.32 -15.57 -29.10
C GLN A 292 -1.08 -15.96 -29.90
N ALA A 293 -0.61 -15.11 -30.83
CA ALA A 293 0.64 -15.34 -31.56
C ALA A 293 1.85 -15.44 -30.61
N MET A 294 1.81 -14.72 -29.48
CA MET A 294 2.87 -14.78 -28.49
C MET A 294 2.85 -16.07 -27.68
N LYS A 295 1.65 -16.55 -27.33
CA LYS A 295 1.44 -17.85 -26.71
C LYS A 295 1.95 -18.96 -27.61
N GLU A 296 1.60 -18.95 -28.89
CA GLU A 296 2.08 -19.93 -29.87
C GLU A 296 3.60 -19.98 -29.96
N ARG A 297 4.27 -18.82 -29.90
CA ARG A 297 5.73 -18.77 -29.83
C ARG A 297 6.31 -19.30 -28.51
N LEU A 298 5.64 -19.12 -27.38
CA LEU A 298 6.10 -19.68 -26.10
C LEU A 298 5.88 -21.20 -26.04
N ASP A 299 4.80 -21.68 -26.65
CA ASP A 299 4.43 -23.10 -26.72
C ASP A 299 5.21 -23.86 -27.81
N ASN A 300 5.92 -23.17 -28.71
CA ASN A 300 6.76 -23.81 -29.72
C ASN A 300 8.03 -24.43 -29.09
N PHE A 301 8.01 -25.75 -28.89
CA PHE A 301 9.13 -26.52 -28.34
C PHE A 301 10.34 -26.63 -29.28
N GLU A 302 10.22 -26.24 -30.55
CA GLU A 302 11.35 -26.16 -31.47
C GLU A 302 12.21 -24.91 -31.23
N LEU A 303 11.67 -23.89 -30.55
CA LEU A 303 12.45 -22.73 -30.16
C LEU A 303 13.40 -23.07 -28.99
N PRO A 304 14.67 -22.64 -29.06
CA PRO A 304 15.61 -22.84 -27.96
C PRO A 304 15.07 -22.29 -26.65
N ASP A 305 15.29 -23.03 -25.55
CA ASP A 305 14.83 -22.65 -24.20
C ASP A 305 15.19 -21.23 -23.81
N LYS A 306 16.40 -20.79 -24.18
CA LYS A 306 16.89 -19.44 -23.93
C LYS A 306 16.00 -18.38 -24.57
N GLU A 307 15.57 -18.57 -25.81
CA GLU A 307 14.71 -17.62 -26.51
C GLU A 307 13.31 -17.55 -25.90
N ARG A 308 12.77 -18.72 -25.50
CA ARG A 308 11.47 -18.79 -24.81
C ARG A 308 11.54 -18.08 -23.45
N LEU A 309 12.63 -18.25 -22.72
CA LEU A 309 12.87 -17.56 -21.44
C LEU A 309 13.01 -16.04 -21.64
N ASP A 310 13.79 -15.59 -22.62
CA ASP A 310 13.96 -14.17 -22.93
C ASP A 310 12.62 -13.52 -23.30
N LEU A 311 11.81 -14.22 -24.08
CA LEU A 311 10.47 -13.78 -24.45
C LEU A 311 9.55 -13.66 -23.23
N MET A 312 9.51 -14.69 -22.38
CA MET A 312 8.74 -14.69 -21.13
C MET A 312 9.17 -13.52 -20.23
N PHE A 313 10.46 -13.28 -20.09
CA PHE A 313 11.00 -12.17 -19.30
C PHE A 313 10.66 -10.80 -19.89
N LYS A 314 10.63 -10.67 -21.21
CA LYS A 314 10.22 -9.43 -21.87
C LYS A 314 8.75 -9.12 -21.58
N ILE A 315 7.87 -10.12 -21.66
CA ILE A 315 6.42 -9.96 -21.44
C ILE A 315 6.10 -9.65 -19.99
N THR A 316 6.74 -10.37 -19.05
CA THR A 316 6.54 -10.21 -17.60
C THR A 316 7.36 -9.05 -17.01
N LYS A 317 7.94 -8.16 -17.83
CA LYS A 317 8.82 -7.10 -17.34
C LYS A 317 8.12 -6.15 -16.37
N ASP A 318 6.89 -5.74 -16.70
CA ASP A 318 6.16 -4.73 -15.93
C ASP A 318 5.65 -5.29 -14.59
N SER A 319 5.11 -6.51 -14.59
CA SER A 319 4.66 -7.20 -13.37
C SER A 319 5.83 -7.47 -12.42
N ARG A 320 6.97 -7.92 -12.95
CA ARG A 320 8.20 -8.11 -12.15
C ARG A 320 8.74 -6.80 -11.61
N SER A 321 8.72 -5.72 -12.40
CA SER A 321 9.18 -4.39 -11.96
C SER A 321 8.28 -3.83 -10.85
N LEU A 322 6.96 -4.00 -10.97
CA LEU A 322 6.01 -3.64 -9.93
C LEU A 322 6.21 -4.47 -8.66
N THR A 323 6.39 -5.79 -8.80
CA THR A 323 6.66 -6.69 -7.66
C THR A 323 7.94 -6.28 -6.94
N ARG A 324 9.02 -5.99 -7.68
CA ARG A 324 10.27 -5.47 -7.10
C ARG A 324 10.06 -4.16 -6.34
N LEU A 325 9.28 -3.24 -6.91
CA LEU A 325 8.97 -1.97 -6.23
C LEU A 325 8.19 -2.22 -4.94
N LEU A 326 7.14 -3.04 -4.98
CA LEU A 326 6.35 -3.42 -3.80
C LEU A 326 7.23 -4.05 -2.71
N ILE A 327 8.14 -4.94 -3.08
CA ILE A 327 9.12 -5.55 -2.17
C ILE A 327 10.03 -4.49 -1.56
N ALA A 328 10.49 -3.51 -2.33
CA ALA A 328 11.33 -2.43 -1.79
C ALA A 328 10.61 -1.68 -0.65
N PHE A 329 9.32 -1.38 -0.79
CA PHE A 329 8.54 -0.72 0.26
C PHE A 329 8.46 -1.53 1.58
N ILE A 330 8.55 -2.86 1.53
CA ILE A 330 8.50 -3.72 2.73
C ILE A 330 9.90 -4.13 3.25
N THR A 331 10.95 -4.13 2.41
CA THR A 331 12.29 -4.65 2.75
C THR A 331 13.33 -3.59 3.11
N LEU A 332 13.10 -2.32 2.74
CA LEU A 332 13.93 -1.17 3.16
C LEU A 332 14.25 -1.09 4.68
N PRO A 333 13.48 -1.72 5.61
CA PRO A 333 13.86 -1.78 7.02
C PRO A 333 14.95 -2.79 7.41
N HIS A 334 15.08 -3.92 6.69
CA HIS A 334 15.80 -5.13 7.15
C HIS A 334 17.25 -5.24 6.64
N GLU A 335 17.53 -4.89 5.38
CA GLU A 335 18.85 -5.14 4.78
C GLU A 335 19.96 -4.23 5.34
N TYR A 336 19.61 -3.05 5.85
CA TYR A 336 20.58 -2.13 6.45
C TYR A 336 21.19 -2.65 7.76
N GLN A 337 20.48 -3.52 8.50
CA GLN A 337 21.02 -4.12 9.72
C GLN A 337 21.98 -5.27 9.40
N ASN A 338 21.65 -6.11 8.43
CA ASN A 338 22.52 -7.23 8.03
C ASN A 338 23.81 -6.74 7.36
N ALA A 339 23.75 -5.67 6.56
CA ALA A 339 24.93 -5.07 5.94
C ALA A 339 25.86 -4.39 6.96
N ASN A 340 25.33 -3.81 8.03
CA ASN A 340 26.14 -3.22 9.09
C ASN A 340 26.74 -4.30 10.01
N ASN A 341 25.99 -5.35 10.35
CA ASN A 341 26.51 -6.47 11.14
C ASN A 341 27.61 -7.22 10.37
N ALA A 342 27.45 -7.41 9.06
CA ALA A 342 28.49 -8.00 8.21
C ALA A 342 29.75 -7.12 8.12
N LYS A 343 29.59 -5.80 8.05
CA LYS A 343 30.73 -4.84 8.08
C LYS A 343 31.41 -4.74 9.45
N GLN A 344 30.70 -5.03 10.52
CA GLN A 344 31.23 -5.05 11.88
C GLN A 344 32.03 -6.33 12.12
N LEU A 345 31.50 -7.48 11.67
CA LEU A 345 32.21 -8.77 11.66
C LEU A 345 33.47 -8.76 10.77
N GLN A 346 33.45 -8.02 9.65
CA GLN A 346 34.65 -7.82 8.80
C GLN A 346 35.68 -6.82 9.36
N LYS A 347 35.34 -6.09 10.43
CA LYS A 347 36.29 -5.22 11.15
C LYS A 347 36.87 -5.89 12.39
N GLU A 348 36.24 -6.97 12.85
CA GLU A 348 36.65 -7.78 13.98
C GLU A 348 37.42 -9.05 13.55
N GLN A 349 37.52 -9.29 12.24
CA GLN A 349 38.46 -10.20 11.58
C GLN A 349 39.58 -9.39 10.94
#